data_AF-A0AAV5ZH55-F1
#
_entry.id   AF-A0AAV5ZH55-F1
#
_cell.length_a   1.000
_cell.length_b   1.000
_cell.length_c   1.000
_cell.angle_alpha   90.00
_cell.angle_beta   90.00
_cell.angle_gamma   90.00
#
_symmetry.space_group_name_H-M   'P 1'
#
loop_
_entity.id
_entity.type
_entity.pdbx_description
1 polymer ?
#
loop_
_entity_poly.entity_id
_entity_poly.type
_entity_poly.pdbx_seq_one_letter_code
_entity_poly.pdbx_strand_id
1 'polypeptide(L)' 'MFGLGTQELVIILIIVLVLFGANRLPDLARSLGSSVKEFKKGVNEVKAEDAAATKKEEEKKA' A
#
# COMPACT_ATOMS: atom_id res chain seq x y z
N MET A 1 0.84 -20.58 24.82
CA MET A 1 -0.42 -21.30 24.52
C MET A 1 -1.39 -20.49 23.65
N PHE A 2 -0.94 -19.47 22.90
CA PHE A 2 -1.82 -18.66 22.03
C PHE A 2 -1.02 -18.08 20.85
N GLY A 3 -0.45 -18.97 20.04
CA GLY A 3 0.07 -18.59 18.73
C GLY A 3 -0.85 -19.20 17.71
N LEU A 4 -1.41 -18.40 16.80
CA LEU A 4 -1.95 -18.94 15.56
C LEU A 4 -0.79 -19.62 14.86
N GLY A 5 -0.78 -20.95 14.89
CA GLY A 5 0.22 -21.73 14.19
C GLY A 5 0.03 -21.60 12.69
N THR A 6 1.02 -22.09 11.95
CA THR A 6 0.95 -22.18 10.50
C THR A 6 -0.27 -22.99 10.05
N GLN A 7 -0.66 -24.00 10.83
CA GLN A 7 -1.82 -24.84 10.52
C GLN A 7 -3.16 -24.10 10.66
N GLU A 8 -3.36 -23.33 11.73
CA GLU A 8 -4.56 -22.52 11.91
C GLU A 8 -4.67 -21.43 10.84
N LEU A 9 -3.56 -20.79 10.47
CA LEU A 9 -3.55 -19.80 9.38
C LEU A 9 -3.93 -20.42 8.04
N VAL A 10 -3.47 -21.64 7.74
CA VAL A 10 -3.85 -22.35 6.50
C VAL A 10 -5.35 -22.67 6.50
N ILE A 11 -5.92 -23.10 7.62
CA ILE A 11 -7.36 -23.38 7.73
C ILE A 11 -8.18 -22.09 7.50
N ILE A 12 -7.78 -20.98 8.13
CA ILE A 12 -8.43 -19.68 7.93
C ILE A 12 -8.33 -19.25 6.48
N LEU A 13 -7.15 -19.41 5.85
CA LEU A 13 -6.93 -19.09 4.45
C LEU A 13 -7.89 -19.90 3.55
N ILE A 14 -8.04 -21.21 3.79
CA ILE A 14 -8.96 -22.05 3.04
C ILE A 14 -10.41 -21.56 3.18
N ILE A 15 -10.87 -21.23 4.39
CA ILE A 15 -12.23 -20.71 4.61
C ILE A 15 -12.43 -19.40 3.82
N VAL A 16 -11.48 -18.47 3.90
CA VAL A 16 -11.52 -17.21 3.16
C VAL A 16 -11.54 -17.47 1.65
N LEU A 17 -10.73 -18.40 1.14
CA LEU A 17 -10.71 -18.77 -0.28
C LEU A 17 -12.02 -19.42 -0.74
N VAL A 18 -12.73 -20.15 0.12
CA VAL A 18 -14.06 -20.71 -0.22
C VAL A 18 -15.11 -19.61 -0.26
N LEU A 19 -15.10 -18.67 0.69
CA LEU A 19 -16.08 -17.59 0.76
C LEU A 19 -15.91 -16.56 -0.36
N PHE A 20 -14.67 -16.14 -0.61
CA PHE A 20 -14.35 -15.09 -1.59
C PHE A 20 -13.94 -15.65 -2.95
N GLY A 21 -13.47 -16.90 -3.02
CA GLY A 21 -12.90 -17.50 -4.23
C GLY A 21 -11.41 -17.22 -4.37
N ALA A 22 -10.66 -18.21 -4.87
CA ALA A 22 -9.21 -18.12 -5.05
C ALA A 22 -8.75 -17.00 -6.00
N ASN A 23 -9.63 -16.57 -6.92
CA ASN A 23 -9.33 -15.50 -7.87
C ASN A 23 -9.60 -14.09 -7.30
N ARG A 24 -10.48 -13.94 -6.32
CA ARG A 24 -10.85 -12.60 -5.80
C ARG A 24 -9.80 -12.00 -4.89
N LEU A 25 -9.15 -12.83 -4.05
CA LEU A 25 -8.09 -12.37 -3.17
C LEU A 25 -6.91 -11.68 -3.92
N PRO A 26 -6.32 -12.31 -4.96
CA PRO A 26 -5.23 -11.69 -5.71
C PRO A 26 -5.69 -10.46 -6.53
N ASP A 27 -6.90 -10.47 -7.05
CA ASP A 27 -7.45 -9.32 -7.78
C ASP A 27 -7.62 -8.10 -6.86
N LEU A 28 -8.15 -8.31 -5.65
CA LEU A 28 -8.26 -7.26 -4.61
C LEU A 28 -6.88 -6.78 -4.16
N ALA A 29 -5.92 -7.69 -3.96
CA ALA A 29 -4.56 -7.31 -3.59
C ALA A 29 -3.87 -6.48 -4.69
N ARG A 30 -4.08 -6.83 -5.96
CA ARG A 30 -3.56 -6.08 -7.11
C ARG A 30 -4.19 -4.70 -7.21
N SER A 31 -5.51 -4.58 -7.09
CA SER A 31 -6.19 -3.27 -7.17
C SER A 31 -5.79 -2.36 -6.02
N LEU A 32 -5.82 -2.85 -4.78
CA LEU A 32 -5.37 -2.11 -3.60
C LEU A 32 -3.89 -1.75 -3.70
N GLY A 33 -3.04 -2.68 -4.14
CA GLY A 33 -1.60 -2.46 -4.31
C GLY A 33 -1.30 -1.35 -5.32
N SER A 34 -2.00 -1.34 -6.46
CA SER A 34 -1.89 -0.28 -7.46
C SER A 34 -2.34 1.07 -6.90
N SER A 35 -3.48 1.13 -6.20
CA SER A 35 -3.97 2.36 -5.57
C SER A 35 -3.00 2.91 -4.51
N VAL A 36 -2.45 2.05 -3.65
CA VAL A 36 -1.46 2.45 -2.64
C VAL A 36 -0.16 2.92 -3.29
N LYS A 37 0.26 2.29 -4.39
CA LYS A 37 1.46 2.69 -5.14
C LYS A 37 1.30 4.09 -5.75
N GLU A 38 0.17 4.35 -6.42
CA GLU A 38 -0.13 5.66 -7.00
C GLU A 38 -0.29 6.73 -5.92
N PHE A 39 -0.98 6.41 -4.83
CA PHE A 39 -1.13 7.30 -3.68
C PHE A 39 0.24 7.71 -3.10
N LYS A 40 1.12 6.73 -2.87
CA LYS A 40 2.47 6.98 -2.36
C LYS A 40 3.31 7.81 -3.34
N LYS A 41 3.14 7.58 -4.65
CA LYS A 41 3.81 8.38 -5.68
C LYS A 41 3.36 9.84 -5.64
N GLY A 42 2.05 10.09 -5.64
CA GLY A 42 1.51 11.45 -5.58
C GLY A 42 1.94 12.19 -4.30
N VAL A 43 1.92 11.54 -3.14
CA VAL A 43 2.40 12.14 -1.88
C VAL A 43 3.88 12.51 -1.94
N ASN A 44 4.71 11.68 -2.59
CA ASN A 44 6.13 11.97 -2.73
C ASN A 44 6.40 13.10 -3.73
N GLU A 45 5.63 13.19 -4.82
CA GLU A 45 5.74 14.28 -5.80
C GLU A 45 5.39 15.62 -5.14
N VAL A 46 4.27 15.70 -4.39
CA VAL A 46 3.89 16.91 -3.64
C VAL A 46 4.98 17.33 -2.66
N LYS A 47 5.54 16.39 -1.88
CA LYS A 47 6.65 16.69 -0.96
C LYS A 47 7.90 17.19 -1.67
N ALA A 48 8.20 16.67 -2.86
CA ALA A 48 9.35 17.09 -3.66
C ALA A 48 9.13 18.49 -4.26
N GLU A 49 7.90 18.79 -4.68
CA GLU A 49 7.52 20.12 -5.18
C GLU A 49 7.56 21.18 -4.07
N ASP A 50 7.06 20.88 -2.87
CA ASP A 50 7.17 21.77 -1.70
C ASP A 50 8.64 22.04 -1.33
N ALA A 51 9.48 21.01 -1.34
CA ALA A 51 10.91 21.15 -1.04
C ALA A 51 11.66 21.94 -2.13
N ALA A 52 11.26 21.81 -3.40
CA ALA A 52 11.84 22.56 -4.51
C ALA A 52 11.36 24.03 -4.54
N ALA A 53 10.10 24.29 -4.16
CA ALA A 53 9.53 25.62 -4.03
C ALA A 53 10.23 26.41 -2.90
N THR A 54 10.44 25.77 -1.75
CA THR A 54 11.13 26.38 -0.60
C THR A 54 12.59 26.76 -0.93
N LYS A 55 13.30 25.93 -1.69
CA LYS A 55 14.69 26.23 -2.11
C LYS A 55 14.79 27.35 -3.15
N LYS A 56 13.82 27.48 -4.06
CA LYS A 56 13.81 28.57 -5.05
C LYS A 56 13.52 29.94 -4.45
N GLU A 57 12.83 30.00 -3.31
CA GLU A 57 12.52 31.26 -2.63
C GLU A 57 13.71 31.81 -1.83
N GLU A 58 14.59 30.95 -1.31
CA GLU A 58 15.82 31.37 -0.62
C GLU A 58 16.90 31.89 -1.59
N GLU A 59 17.04 31.31 -2.78
CA GLU A 59 18.04 31.75 -3.77
C GLU A 59 17.68 33.08 -4.45
N LYS A 60 16.39 33.44 -4.48
CA LYS A 60 15.91 34.69 -5.09
C LYS A 60 15.92 35.90 -4.13
N LYS A 61 16.20 35.66 -2.85
CA LYS A 61 16.20 36.66 -1.77
C LYS A 61 17.62 36.99 -1.25
N ALA A 62 18.64 36.28 -1.74
CA ALA A 62 20.06 36.58 -1.56
C ALA A 62 20.60 37.37 -2.77
#